data_AF-A0A117NXX7-F1
#
_entry.id   AF-A0A117NXX7-F1
#
_cell.length_a   1.000
_cell.length_b   1.000
_cell.length_c   1.000
_cell.angle_alpha   90.00
_cell.angle_beta   90.00
_cell.angle_gamma   90.00
#
_symmetry.space_group_name_H-M   'P 1'
#
loop_
_entity.id
_entity.type
_entity.pdbx_description
1 polymer ?
#
loop_
_entity_poly.entity_id
_entity_poly.type
_entity_poly.pdbx_seq_one_letter_code
_entity_poly.pdbx_strand_id
1 'polypeptide(L)'
;MVYVRKNVRKLTRSERRRFVEALLELKRRGEYDEFVRLHIAFFRGDGDTGLRAAHMTPSFLPWHRRFVLDLESALQSVDDSVTVPYWDWTRDRSTTAVPWTDDLLGGNGRPRDRQVMTGPFAYVTGNWTITENITNVEYLTRDLGRSRNPIDLPTRADLNWALKDPVYDVAPWNSTVTKGFRNKMEGWGSDSNPWRNHNRVHRWVGGVMLGGASVNDPVFWLVHSFMDMQWTRWQRRHRKHRYLPAKPPGRGSRHYGRIVARHEPLPPWDVTPDELEDMSEIYRYA
;
A
#
# COMPACT_ATOMS: atom_id res chain seq x y z
N MET A 1 -13.16 7.01 19.67
CA MET A 1 -14.32 6.90 18.75
C MET A 1 -13.84 6.17 17.50
N VAL A 2 -14.56 5.15 17.03
CA VAL A 2 -14.15 4.41 15.81
C VAL A 2 -14.36 5.30 14.59
N TYR A 3 -13.29 5.70 13.91
CA TYR A 3 -13.39 6.55 12.71
C TYR A 3 -13.63 5.71 11.44
N VAL A 4 -13.97 6.39 10.34
CA VAL A 4 -14.43 5.73 9.10
C VAL A 4 -13.52 6.07 7.93
N ARG A 5 -12.85 5.06 7.38
CA ARG A 5 -12.15 5.15 6.09
C ARG A 5 -13.14 4.96 4.95
N LYS A 6 -13.31 6.01 4.14
CA LYS A 6 -14.30 6.04 3.04
C LYS A 6 -13.69 5.65 1.70
N ASN A 7 -14.51 5.09 0.82
CA ASN A 7 -14.15 5.02 -0.60
C ASN A 7 -13.87 6.43 -1.14
N VAL A 8 -12.78 6.62 -1.89
CA VAL A 8 -12.39 7.90 -2.49
C VAL A 8 -13.51 8.54 -3.34
N ARG A 9 -14.35 7.73 -4.01
CA ARG A 9 -15.52 8.22 -4.76
C ARG A 9 -16.57 8.92 -3.90
N LYS A 10 -16.61 8.60 -2.60
CA LYS A 10 -17.62 9.06 -1.66
C LYS A 10 -17.16 10.26 -0.84
N LEU A 11 -15.90 10.68 -1.00
CA LEU A 11 -15.42 11.91 -0.39
C LEU A 11 -16.13 13.11 -1.00
N THR A 12 -16.67 13.94 -0.13
CA THR A 12 -17.13 15.30 -0.44
C THR A 12 -15.96 16.20 -0.83
N ARG A 13 -16.24 17.34 -1.45
CA ARG A 13 -15.21 18.33 -1.81
C ARG A 13 -14.40 18.78 -0.58
N SER A 14 -15.07 18.99 0.57
CA SER A 14 -14.37 19.40 1.81
C SER A 14 -13.46 18.31 2.36
N GLU A 15 -13.88 17.04 2.31
CA GLU A 15 -13.04 15.92 2.76
C GLU A 15 -11.80 15.74 1.88
N ARG A 16 -11.95 15.87 0.55
CA ARG A 16 -10.82 15.85 -0.38
C ARG A 16 -9.81 16.95 -0.07
N ARG A 17 -10.32 18.17 0.13
CA ARG A 17 -9.49 19.34 0.45
C ARG A 17 -8.70 19.12 1.74
N ARG A 18 -9.36 18.72 2.84
CA ARG A 18 -8.70 18.48 4.13
C ARG A 18 -7.64 17.37 4.03
N PHE A 19 -7.94 16.28 3.33
CA PHE A 19 -6.96 15.20 3.11
C PHE A 19 -5.72 15.68 2.33
N VAL A 20 -5.92 16.44 1.26
CA VAL A 20 -4.82 17.03 0.48
C VAL A 20 -4.02 18.02 1.33
N GLU A 21 -4.68 18.95 2.01
CA GLU A 21 -4.04 19.97 2.85
C GLU A 21 -3.21 19.33 3.97
N ALA A 22 -3.73 18.27 4.61
CA ALA A 22 -2.99 17.55 5.65
C ALA A 22 -1.74 16.85 5.09
N LEU A 23 -1.82 16.21 3.91
CA LEU A 23 -0.65 15.62 3.26
C LEU A 23 0.41 16.67 2.91
N LEU A 24 0.00 17.80 2.33
CA LEU A 24 0.90 18.90 1.99
C LEU A 24 1.55 19.49 3.25
N GLU A 25 0.82 19.58 4.36
CA GLU A 25 1.36 20.05 5.63
C GLU A 25 2.39 19.08 6.21
N LEU A 26 2.12 17.76 6.21
CA LEU A 26 3.11 16.77 6.61
C LEU A 26 4.38 16.84 5.74
N LYS A 27 4.20 17.06 4.43
CA LYS A 27 5.34 17.25 3.52
C LYS A 27 6.13 18.52 3.83
N ARG A 28 5.45 19.64 4.09
CA ARG A 28 6.07 20.92 4.47
C ARG A 28 6.88 20.81 5.77
N ARG A 29 6.41 20.00 6.74
CA ARG A 29 7.11 19.73 8.00
C ARG A 29 8.27 18.75 7.88
N GLY A 30 8.42 18.08 6.72
CA GLY A 30 9.40 17.01 6.51
C GLY A 30 9.00 15.66 7.11
N GLU A 31 7.86 15.58 7.81
CA GLU A 31 7.34 14.36 8.44
C GLU A 31 6.96 13.30 7.39
N TYR A 32 6.41 13.73 6.24
CA TYR A 32 6.07 12.81 5.15
C TYR A 32 7.30 12.04 4.63
N ASP A 33 8.47 12.69 4.65
CA ASP A 33 9.70 12.11 4.12
C ASP A 33 10.25 10.98 5.00
N GLU A 34 9.91 10.96 6.29
CA GLU A 34 10.23 9.82 7.17
C GLU A 34 9.49 8.55 6.74
N PHE A 35 8.24 8.67 6.29
CA PHE A 35 7.50 7.52 5.74
C PHE A 35 8.17 7.00 4.47
N VAL A 36 8.65 7.89 3.62
CA VAL A 36 9.39 7.51 2.40
C VAL A 36 10.70 6.79 2.76
N ARG A 37 11.50 7.36 3.67
CA ARG A 37 12.74 6.75 4.17
C ARG A 37 12.50 5.37 4.77
N LEU A 38 11.47 5.25 5.61
CA LEU A 38 11.13 4.00 6.27
C LEU A 38 10.77 2.91 5.26
N HIS A 39 9.89 3.22 4.29
CA HIS A 39 9.51 2.24 3.28
C HIS A 39 10.70 1.86 2.38
N ILE A 40 11.58 2.80 2.01
CA ILE A 40 12.81 2.49 1.27
C ILE A 40 13.71 1.51 2.06
N ALA A 41 13.88 1.74 3.37
CA ALA A 41 14.73 0.92 4.22
C ALA A 41 14.26 -0.53 4.28
N PHE A 42 12.95 -0.74 4.46
CA PHE A 42 12.37 -2.08 4.52
C PHE A 42 12.22 -2.72 3.13
N PHE A 43 11.98 -1.93 2.07
CA PHE A 43 11.95 -2.45 0.70
C PHE A 43 13.30 -3.02 0.25
N ARG A 44 14.43 -2.37 0.63
CA ARG A 44 15.78 -2.92 0.36
C ARG A 44 16.04 -4.17 1.20
N GLY A 45 15.75 -4.12 2.49
CA GLY A 45 15.98 -5.24 3.41
C GLY A 45 15.22 -6.52 3.03
N ASP A 46 14.05 -6.41 2.40
CA ASP A 46 13.26 -7.57 1.97
C ASP A 46 13.93 -8.42 0.87
N GLY A 47 14.96 -7.89 0.20
CA GLY A 47 15.77 -8.61 -0.79
C GLY A 47 17.03 -9.30 -0.23
N ASP A 48 17.46 -8.95 0.98
CA ASP A 48 18.70 -9.43 1.59
C ASP A 48 18.55 -10.78 2.30
N THR A 49 19.67 -11.40 2.70
CA THR A 49 19.70 -12.65 3.48
C THR A 49 19.09 -12.53 4.89
N GLY A 50 18.70 -11.32 5.30
CA GLY A 50 18.13 -11.00 6.60
C GLY A 50 16.61 -11.13 6.71
N LEU A 51 16.07 -10.47 7.74
CA LEU A 51 14.64 -10.40 8.05
C LEU A 51 13.88 -9.65 6.95
N ARG A 52 12.80 -10.26 6.46
CA ARG A 52 11.87 -9.64 5.53
C ARG A 52 10.57 -9.32 6.25
N ALA A 53 10.23 -8.04 6.33
CA ALA A 53 9.12 -7.56 7.14
C ALA A 53 8.00 -6.93 6.30
N ALA A 54 8.32 -6.16 5.27
CA ALA A 54 7.33 -5.35 4.56
C ALA A 54 6.80 -6.04 3.29
N HIS A 55 7.61 -6.82 2.56
CA HIS A 55 7.26 -7.40 1.26
C HIS A 55 7.75 -8.84 1.12
N MET A 56 7.11 -9.59 0.21
CA MET A 56 7.45 -10.97 -0.16
C MET A 56 7.53 -11.88 1.06
N THR A 57 6.67 -11.62 2.05
CA THR A 57 6.73 -12.18 3.40
C THR A 57 5.32 -12.17 4.01
N PRO A 58 4.98 -13.08 4.93
CA PRO A 58 3.65 -13.12 5.52
C PRO A 58 3.27 -11.83 6.27
N SER A 59 4.24 -11.10 6.81
CA SER A 59 3.99 -9.83 7.50
C SER A 59 3.63 -8.65 6.57
N PHE A 60 3.60 -8.83 5.25
CA PHE A 60 3.25 -7.77 4.30
C PHE A 60 1.95 -7.02 4.65
N LEU A 61 0.87 -7.75 4.99
CA LEU A 61 -0.42 -7.14 5.34
C LEU A 61 -0.39 -6.39 6.69
N PRO A 62 0.05 -6.99 7.81
CA PRO A 62 0.14 -6.27 9.09
C PRO A 62 1.13 -5.10 9.05
N TRP A 63 2.26 -5.23 8.35
CA TRP A 63 3.26 -4.16 8.24
C TRP A 63 2.65 -2.93 7.59
N HIS A 64 1.96 -3.11 6.46
CA HIS A 64 1.29 -2.01 5.78
C HIS A 64 0.06 -1.49 6.53
N ARG A 65 -0.69 -2.34 7.27
CA ARG A 65 -1.76 -1.89 8.16
C ARG A 65 -1.24 -0.92 9.22
N ARG A 66 -0.15 -1.28 9.90
CA ARG A 66 0.49 -0.40 10.89
C ARG A 66 1.05 0.86 10.25
N PHE A 67 1.66 0.76 9.08
CA PHE A 67 2.19 1.89 8.34
C PHE A 67 1.09 2.91 7.94
N VAL A 68 -0.08 2.43 7.49
CA VAL A 68 -1.24 3.29 7.21
C VAL A 68 -1.80 3.92 8.50
N LEU A 69 -1.81 3.19 9.62
CA LEU A 69 -2.21 3.75 10.91
C LEU A 69 -1.30 4.89 11.37
N ASP A 70 0.01 4.76 11.19
CA ASP A 70 0.96 5.82 11.54
C ASP A 70 0.75 7.07 10.68
N LEU A 71 0.56 6.92 9.36
CA LEU A 71 0.21 8.07 8.51
C LEU A 71 -1.10 8.70 8.98
N GLU A 72 -2.12 7.89 9.24
CA GLU A 72 -3.43 8.40 9.63
C GLU A 72 -3.38 9.17 10.94
N SER A 73 -2.60 8.69 11.92
CA SER A 73 -2.31 9.42 13.15
C SER A 73 -1.60 10.75 12.87
N ALA A 74 -0.63 10.77 11.95
CA ALA A 74 0.06 12.00 11.57
C ALA A 74 -0.90 13.00 10.89
N LEU A 75 -1.76 12.54 9.98
CA LEU A 75 -2.78 13.37 9.34
C LEU A 75 -3.77 13.94 10.37
N GLN A 76 -4.19 13.13 11.34
CA GLN A 76 -5.10 13.55 12.41
C GLN A 76 -4.47 14.55 13.38
N SER A 77 -3.14 14.57 13.50
CA SER A 77 -2.43 15.62 14.24
C SER A 77 -2.50 16.99 13.55
N VAL A 78 -2.77 17.01 12.24
CA VAL A 78 -2.99 18.24 11.46
C VAL A 78 -4.47 18.61 11.45
N ASP A 79 -5.35 17.64 11.18
CA ASP A 79 -6.81 17.79 11.16
C ASP A 79 -7.46 16.48 11.61
N ASP A 80 -8.04 16.48 12.82
CA ASP A 80 -8.62 15.30 13.48
C ASP A 80 -9.82 14.67 12.75
N SER A 81 -10.38 15.38 11.76
CA SER A 81 -11.46 14.87 10.90
C SER A 81 -10.95 14.05 9.72
N VAL A 82 -9.63 14.08 9.44
CA VAL A 82 -9.02 13.38 8.31
C VAL A 82 -8.85 11.89 8.60
N THR A 83 -9.16 11.08 7.60
CA THR A 83 -8.91 9.63 7.58
C THR A 83 -8.33 9.26 6.23
N VAL A 84 -7.59 8.17 6.15
CA VAL A 84 -7.00 7.69 4.89
C VAL A 84 -8.09 7.02 4.05
N PRO A 85 -8.50 7.60 2.90
CA PRO A 85 -9.48 6.98 2.04
C PRO A 85 -8.88 5.76 1.34
N TYR A 86 -9.74 4.94 0.73
CA TYR A 86 -9.31 3.83 -0.11
C TYR A 86 -9.72 4.01 -1.56
N TRP A 87 -8.89 3.55 -2.48
CA TRP A 87 -9.22 3.49 -3.91
C TRP A 87 -9.65 2.09 -4.30
N ASP A 88 -10.93 1.90 -4.65
CA ASP A 88 -11.41 0.64 -5.22
C ASP A 88 -11.08 0.57 -6.72
N TRP A 89 -9.85 0.16 -7.03
CA TRP A 89 -9.37 -0.01 -8.41
C TRP A 89 -10.14 -1.06 -9.22
N THR A 90 -10.97 -1.90 -8.57
CA THR A 90 -11.83 -2.84 -9.30
C THR A 90 -13.06 -2.16 -9.91
N ARG A 91 -13.38 -0.95 -9.43
CA ARG A 91 -14.49 -0.12 -9.90
C ARG A 91 -14.00 1.14 -10.62
N ASP A 92 -13.05 1.84 -10.02
CA ASP A 92 -12.51 3.11 -10.51
C ASP A 92 -11.26 2.86 -11.35
N ARG A 93 -11.49 2.66 -12.66
CA ARG A 93 -10.48 2.13 -13.58
C ARG A 93 -9.96 3.14 -14.60
N SER A 94 -10.55 4.34 -14.64
CA SER A 94 -10.15 5.39 -15.58
C SER A 94 -8.86 6.07 -15.14
N THR A 95 -8.12 6.64 -16.09
CA THR A 95 -6.95 7.49 -15.87
C THR A 95 -7.30 8.96 -15.60
N THR A 96 -8.58 9.34 -15.69
CA THR A 96 -9.05 10.73 -15.57
C THR A 96 -10.12 10.95 -14.50
N ALA A 97 -10.69 9.88 -13.97
CA ALA A 97 -11.63 9.94 -12.85
C ALA A 97 -10.88 9.79 -11.52
N VAL A 98 -11.60 9.85 -10.40
CA VAL A 98 -11.00 9.61 -9.08
C VAL A 98 -10.15 8.34 -9.04
N PRO A 99 -8.96 8.37 -8.42
CA PRO A 99 -8.44 9.48 -7.62
C PRO A 99 -7.69 10.58 -8.41
N TRP A 100 -7.65 10.52 -9.75
CA TRP A 100 -6.79 11.32 -10.63
C TRP A 100 -7.31 12.71 -11.01
N THR A 101 -8.25 13.25 -10.23
CA THR A 101 -8.81 14.59 -10.46
C THR A 101 -7.90 15.67 -9.88
N ASP A 102 -7.93 16.87 -10.47
CA ASP A 102 -7.05 17.98 -10.08
C ASP A 102 -7.31 18.49 -8.65
N ASP A 103 -8.52 18.26 -8.12
CA ASP A 103 -8.87 18.57 -6.73
C ASP A 103 -8.41 17.50 -5.72
N LEU A 104 -7.78 16.41 -6.18
CA LEU A 104 -7.34 15.31 -5.35
C LEU A 104 -5.89 14.91 -5.64
N LEU A 105 -5.62 13.87 -6.45
CA LEU A 105 -4.24 13.38 -6.63
C LEU A 105 -3.55 13.95 -7.88
N GLY A 106 -4.27 14.65 -8.76
CA GLY A 106 -3.75 15.06 -10.05
C GLY A 106 -3.62 13.91 -11.06
N GLY A 107 -3.41 14.27 -12.32
CA GLY A 107 -3.49 13.34 -13.45
C GLY A 107 -2.22 12.53 -13.72
N ASN A 108 -2.11 12.08 -14.97
CA ASN A 108 -0.99 11.30 -15.49
C ASN A 108 0.27 12.17 -15.72
N GLY A 109 1.41 11.50 -15.85
CA GLY A 109 2.65 12.13 -16.26
C GLY A 109 2.69 12.49 -17.74
N ARG A 110 3.33 13.61 -18.09
CA ARG A 110 3.52 13.99 -19.51
C ARG A 110 4.41 12.98 -20.25
N PRO A 111 4.26 12.80 -21.57
CA PRO A 111 4.92 11.72 -22.31
C PRO A 111 6.46 11.69 -22.25
N ARG A 112 7.10 12.87 -22.18
CA ARG A 112 8.57 13.00 -22.31
C ARG A 112 9.33 12.38 -21.14
N ASP A 113 8.90 12.68 -19.92
CA ASP A 113 9.63 12.38 -18.68
C ASP A 113 8.72 11.88 -17.56
N ARG A 114 7.43 11.69 -17.85
CA ARG A 114 6.42 11.20 -16.91
C ARG A 114 6.13 12.13 -15.74
N GLN A 115 6.59 13.38 -15.79
CA GLN A 115 6.29 14.37 -14.75
C GLN A 115 4.78 14.63 -14.66
N VAL A 116 4.22 14.50 -13.46
CA VAL A 116 2.82 14.89 -13.17
C VAL A 116 2.68 16.40 -13.26
N MET A 117 1.72 16.86 -14.06
CA MET A 117 1.55 18.28 -14.42
C MET A 117 0.32 18.95 -13.79
N THR A 118 -0.57 18.19 -13.16
CA THR A 118 -1.81 18.71 -12.58
C THR A 118 -2.02 18.23 -11.15
N GLY A 119 -2.92 18.93 -10.45
CA GLY A 119 -3.25 18.64 -9.06
C GLY A 119 -2.23 19.17 -8.04
N PRO A 120 -2.52 18.99 -6.74
CA PRO A 120 -1.78 19.60 -5.64
C PRO A 120 -0.35 19.06 -5.49
N PHE A 121 -0.07 17.88 -6.04
CA PHE A 121 1.22 17.20 -5.95
C PHE A 121 2.09 17.39 -7.21
N ALA A 122 1.65 18.21 -8.16
CA ALA A 122 2.47 18.57 -9.31
C ALA A 122 3.64 19.45 -8.85
N TYR A 123 4.83 19.19 -9.38
CA TYR A 123 6.07 19.90 -9.00
C TYR A 123 5.98 21.42 -9.15
N VAL A 124 5.25 21.89 -10.17
CA VAL A 124 5.04 23.32 -10.45
C VAL A 124 4.36 24.08 -9.31
N THR A 125 3.66 23.37 -8.41
CA THR A 125 3.04 23.99 -7.23
C THR A 125 4.05 24.42 -6.17
N GLY A 126 5.28 23.88 -6.20
CA GLY A 126 6.32 24.10 -5.19
C GLY A 126 6.10 23.36 -3.85
N ASN A 127 4.99 22.64 -3.69
CA ASN A 127 4.62 22.00 -2.42
C ASN A 127 4.94 20.50 -2.35
N TRP A 128 5.42 19.90 -3.44
CA TRP A 128 5.68 18.46 -3.53
C TRP A 128 6.98 18.13 -4.26
N THR A 129 8.10 18.62 -3.70
CA THR A 129 9.44 18.25 -4.15
C THR A 129 9.84 16.90 -3.56
N ILE A 130 10.25 15.95 -4.40
CA ILE A 130 10.78 14.67 -3.97
C ILE A 130 12.24 14.86 -3.53
N THR A 131 12.48 14.61 -2.25
CA THR A 131 13.79 14.76 -1.57
C THR A 131 14.36 13.40 -1.19
N GLU A 132 13.49 12.44 -0.86
CA GLU A 132 13.85 11.06 -0.52
C GLU A 132 13.46 10.11 -1.64
N ASN A 133 14.45 9.50 -2.29
CA ASN A 133 14.20 8.69 -3.49
C ASN A 133 15.32 7.67 -3.74
N ILE A 134 15.07 6.74 -4.67
CA ILE A 134 16.08 5.82 -5.21
C ILE A 134 16.81 6.44 -6.41
N THR A 135 16.19 7.42 -7.08
CA THR A 135 16.74 8.15 -8.23
C THR A 135 16.89 9.63 -7.93
N ASN A 136 17.61 10.38 -8.77
CA ASN A 136 17.79 11.83 -8.63
C ASN A 136 16.58 12.65 -9.15
N VAL A 137 15.40 12.03 -9.28
CA VAL A 137 14.21 12.73 -9.78
C VAL A 137 13.52 13.44 -8.61
N GLU A 138 13.30 14.75 -8.79
CA GLU A 138 12.76 15.65 -7.75
C GLU A 138 11.25 15.89 -7.87
N TYR A 139 10.59 15.29 -8.86
CA TYR A 139 9.17 15.49 -9.14
C TYR A 139 8.41 14.18 -9.22
N LEU A 140 7.13 14.24 -8.86
CA LEU A 140 6.23 13.10 -8.98
C LEU A 140 6.13 12.64 -10.43
N THR A 141 6.29 11.33 -10.64
CA THR A 141 6.15 10.71 -11.96
C THR A 141 5.07 9.63 -11.97
N ARG A 142 4.30 9.57 -13.07
CA ARG A 142 3.26 8.56 -13.33
C ARG A 142 3.22 8.18 -14.81
N ASP A 143 2.79 6.96 -15.09
CA ASP A 143 2.49 6.46 -16.44
C ASP A 143 1.26 5.56 -16.37
N LEU A 144 0.12 6.16 -16.01
CA LEU A 144 -1.14 5.48 -15.73
C LEU A 144 -1.56 4.62 -16.92
N GLY A 145 -1.74 3.32 -16.69
CA GLY A 145 -2.09 2.34 -17.72
C GLY A 145 -0.95 1.95 -18.65
N ARG A 146 0.25 2.53 -18.49
CA ARG A 146 1.50 2.22 -19.21
C ARG A 146 1.42 2.43 -20.72
N SER A 147 1.73 3.64 -21.17
CA SER A 147 1.49 4.05 -22.57
C SER A 147 2.19 3.20 -23.63
N ARG A 148 3.35 2.60 -23.32
CA ARG A 148 4.14 1.79 -24.27
C ARG A 148 3.81 0.30 -24.25
N ASN A 149 3.43 -0.22 -23.10
CA ASN A 149 3.08 -1.64 -22.91
C ASN A 149 1.91 -1.69 -21.93
N PRO A 150 0.67 -1.56 -22.44
CA PRO A 150 -0.50 -1.36 -21.61
C PRO A 150 -0.66 -2.42 -20.53
N ILE A 151 -1.03 -1.96 -19.34
CA ILE A 151 -1.39 -2.83 -18.21
C ILE A 151 -2.79 -2.44 -17.79
N ASP A 152 -3.66 -3.43 -17.57
CA ASP A 152 -4.97 -3.21 -16.95
C ASP A 152 -4.91 -3.35 -15.43
N LEU A 153 -5.76 -2.59 -14.73
CA LEU A 153 -5.97 -2.78 -13.29
C LEU A 153 -6.57 -4.16 -12.97
N PRO A 154 -6.29 -4.74 -11.79
CA PRO A 154 -6.96 -5.97 -11.33
C PRO A 154 -8.48 -5.84 -11.35
N THR A 155 -9.16 -6.91 -11.73
CA THR A 155 -10.63 -6.98 -11.77
C THR A 155 -11.19 -7.47 -10.44
N ARG A 156 -12.53 -7.40 -10.29
CA ARG A 156 -13.23 -8.06 -9.18
C ARG A 156 -13.00 -9.58 -9.15
N ALA A 157 -12.81 -10.22 -10.31
CA ALA A 157 -12.55 -11.65 -10.38
C ALA A 157 -11.15 -11.98 -9.83
N ASP A 158 -10.13 -11.18 -10.16
CA ASP A 158 -8.77 -11.33 -9.63
C ASP A 158 -8.74 -11.19 -8.11
N LEU A 159 -9.47 -10.19 -7.60
CA LEU A 159 -9.59 -9.96 -6.16
C LEU A 159 -10.35 -11.11 -5.46
N ASN A 160 -11.46 -11.56 -6.04
CA ASN A 160 -12.24 -12.68 -5.51
C ASN A 160 -11.46 -13.99 -5.53
N TRP A 161 -10.56 -14.20 -6.50
CA TRP A 161 -9.68 -15.36 -6.53
C TRP A 161 -8.73 -15.40 -5.33
N ALA A 162 -8.18 -14.25 -4.91
CA ALA A 162 -7.37 -14.16 -3.70
C ALA A 162 -8.23 -14.36 -2.44
N LEU A 163 -9.36 -13.64 -2.33
CA LEU A 163 -10.26 -13.69 -1.17
C LEU A 163 -10.89 -15.07 -0.91
N LYS A 164 -10.96 -15.95 -1.93
CA LYS A 164 -11.50 -17.30 -1.79
C LYS A 164 -10.56 -18.26 -1.06
N ASP A 165 -9.25 -18.02 -1.07
CA ASP A 165 -8.29 -18.91 -0.41
C ASP A 165 -8.43 -18.80 1.11
N PRO A 166 -8.80 -19.88 1.82
CA PRO A 166 -9.00 -19.82 3.26
C PRO A 166 -7.68 -19.78 4.04
N VAL A 167 -6.55 -20.12 3.40
CA VAL A 167 -5.24 -20.10 4.06
C VAL A 167 -4.64 -18.70 3.98
N TYR A 168 -4.14 -18.16 5.10
CA TYR A 168 -3.50 -16.84 5.12
C TYR A 168 -2.25 -16.83 4.23
N ASP A 169 -1.29 -17.70 4.54
CA ASP A 169 -0.05 -17.87 3.79
C ASP A 169 0.47 -19.30 3.97
N VAL A 170 1.46 -19.72 3.18
CA VAL A 170 2.07 -21.05 3.28
C VAL A 170 3.59 -20.98 3.21
N ALA A 171 4.25 -22.03 3.72
CA ALA A 171 5.68 -22.22 3.49
C ALA A 171 5.97 -22.30 1.96
N PRO A 172 7.10 -21.74 1.48
CA PRO A 172 8.20 -21.22 2.26
C PRO A 172 8.11 -19.71 2.59
N TRP A 173 6.91 -19.14 2.71
CA TRP A 173 6.67 -17.79 3.24
C TRP A 173 7.32 -16.68 2.40
N ASN A 174 7.26 -16.82 1.08
CA ASN A 174 7.90 -15.89 0.15
C ASN A 174 7.02 -15.63 -1.09
N SER A 175 7.57 -14.96 -2.11
CA SER A 175 6.88 -14.67 -3.38
C SER A 175 6.66 -15.89 -4.28
N THR A 176 7.31 -17.03 -4.01
CA THR A 176 7.23 -18.21 -4.89
C THR A 176 6.03 -19.09 -4.59
N VAL A 177 5.24 -18.78 -3.55
CA VAL A 177 4.07 -19.57 -3.17
C VAL A 177 2.88 -19.26 -4.09
N THR A 178 2.19 -20.28 -4.58
CA THR A 178 1.00 -20.11 -5.44
C THR A 178 -0.33 -20.19 -4.66
N LYS A 179 -0.24 -20.56 -3.38
CA LYS A 179 -1.35 -20.69 -2.43
C LYS A 179 -1.23 -19.62 -1.35
N GLY A 180 -2.35 -19.32 -0.70
CA GLY A 180 -2.39 -18.38 0.41
C GLY A 180 -2.87 -17.00 -0.01
N PHE A 181 -3.80 -16.45 0.77
CA PHE A 181 -4.37 -15.13 0.58
C PHE A 181 -3.29 -14.03 0.48
N ARG A 182 -2.28 -14.04 1.36
CA ARG A 182 -1.21 -13.04 1.41
C ARG A 182 -0.52 -12.89 0.07
N ASN A 183 0.08 -13.95 -0.49
CA ASN A 183 0.82 -13.84 -1.74
C ASN A 183 -0.08 -13.57 -2.95
N LYS A 184 -1.31 -14.12 -2.94
CA LYS A 184 -2.31 -13.81 -3.98
C LYS A 184 -2.73 -12.35 -3.99
N MET A 185 -2.84 -11.74 -2.80
CA MET A 185 -3.15 -10.31 -2.66
C MET A 185 -1.94 -9.43 -2.96
N GLU A 186 -0.77 -9.74 -2.43
CA GLU A 186 0.48 -9.04 -2.75
C GLU A 186 0.74 -9.08 -4.27
N GLY A 187 0.46 -10.23 -4.89
CA GLY A 187 0.28 -10.34 -6.32
C GLY A 187 1.49 -10.89 -7.06
N TRP A 188 2.27 -11.76 -6.45
CA TRP A 188 3.33 -12.52 -7.14
C TRP A 188 2.74 -13.75 -7.84
N GLY A 189 2.94 -13.85 -9.15
CA GLY A 189 2.54 -15.00 -9.96
C GLY A 189 3.73 -15.88 -10.35
N SER A 190 3.48 -17.18 -10.53
CA SER A 190 4.45 -18.16 -11.06
C SER A 190 4.31 -18.42 -12.57
N ASP A 191 3.28 -17.84 -13.19
CA ASP A 191 2.85 -18.21 -14.54
C ASP A 191 3.06 -17.04 -15.53
N SER A 192 2.45 -17.10 -16.71
CA SER A 192 2.54 -16.06 -17.76
C SER A 192 2.12 -14.64 -17.33
N ASN A 193 1.43 -14.51 -16.18
CA ASN A 193 1.13 -13.21 -15.57
C ASN A 193 1.94 -13.03 -14.28
N PRO A 194 3.08 -12.33 -14.32
CA PRO A 194 3.99 -12.20 -13.18
C PRO A 194 3.44 -11.31 -12.05
N TRP A 195 2.46 -10.44 -12.35
CA TRP A 195 1.90 -9.49 -11.39
C TRP A 195 0.37 -9.53 -11.37
N ARG A 196 -0.18 -9.65 -10.17
CA ARG A 196 -1.63 -9.59 -9.87
C ARG A 196 -1.88 -8.52 -8.81
N ASN A 197 -3.17 -8.27 -8.51
CA ASN A 197 -3.62 -7.45 -7.38
C ASN A 197 -2.70 -6.26 -7.04
N HIS A 198 -2.13 -6.19 -5.83
CA HIS A 198 -1.29 -5.08 -5.38
C HIS A 198 -0.14 -4.76 -6.35
N ASN A 199 0.71 -5.75 -6.68
CA ASN A 199 1.85 -5.54 -7.57
C ASN A 199 1.42 -5.01 -8.93
N ARG A 200 0.29 -5.49 -9.47
CA ARG A 200 -0.23 -5.01 -10.75
C ARG A 200 -0.75 -3.57 -10.68
N VAL A 201 -1.29 -3.13 -9.55
CA VAL A 201 -1.68 -1.71 -9.33
C VAL A 201 -0.46 -0.80 -9.31
N HIS A 202 0.60 -1.16 -8.58
CA HIS A 202 1.87 -0.42 -8.61
C HIS A 202 2.41 -0.28 -10.05
N ARG A 203 2.37 -1.38 -10.80
CA ARG A 203 2.80 -1.41 -12.21
C ARG A 203 1.89 -0.59 -13.13
N TRP A 204 0.59 -0.53 -12.83
CA TRP A 204 -0.37 0.27 -13.57
C TRP A 204 -0.16 1.78 -13.38
N VAL A 205 0.13 2.23 -12.16
CA VAL A 205 0.40 3.64 -11.88
C VAL A 205 1.73 4.07 -12.51
N GLY A 206 2.76 3.22 -12.41
CA GLY A 206 4.08 3.51 -12.98
C GLY A 206 4.82 4.64 -12.25
N GLY A 207 5.89 5.15 -12.85
CA GLY A 207 6.71 6.21 -12.26
C GLY A 207 7.30 5.81 -10.90
N VAL A 208 7.20 6.69 -9.90
CA VAL A 208 7.75 6.41 -8.55
C VAL A 208 7.08 5.25 -7.84
N MET A 209 5.82 4.92 -8.18
CA MET A 209 5.09 3.77 -7.62
C MET A 209 5.73 2.41 -7.93
N LEU A 210 6.75 2.34 -8.80
CA LEU A 210 7.37 1.07 -9.20
C LEU A 210 8.41 0.50 -8.22
N GLY A 211 8.90 1.28 -7.26
CA GLY A 211 10.01 0.87 -6.39
C GLY A 211 9.80 1.23 -4.92
N GLY A 212 10.84 1.06 -4.11
CA GLY A 212 10.79 1.33 -2.67
C GLY A 212 10.48 2.78 -2.29
N ALA A 213 10.62 3.73 -3.21
CA ALA A 213 10.23 5.12 -3.01
C ALA A 213 8.76 5.41 -3.44
N SER A 214 7.93 4.37 -3.60
CA SER A 214 6.53 4.46 -4.03
C SER A 214 5.68 5.37 -3.16
N VAL A 215 6.01 5.49 -1.87
CA VAL A 215 5.36 6.40 -0.92
C VAL A 215 5.40 7.85 -1.38
N ASN A 216 6.32 8.26 -2.25
CA ASN A 216 6.32 9.62 -2.83
C ASN A 216 5.06 9.96 -3.63
N ASP A 217 4.31 8.95 -4.12
CA ASP A 217 2.99 9.16 -4.71
C ASP A 217 1.91 8.97 -3.64
N PRO A 218 1.10 9.99 -3.30
CA PRO A 218 0.04 9.86 -2.31
C PRO A 218 -1.01 8.77 -2.62
N VAL A 219 -1.10 8.29 -3.86
CA VAL A 219 -1.97 7.15 -4.19
C VAL A 219 -1.53 5.86 -3.48
N PHE A 220 -0.26 5.75 -3.07
CA PHE A 220 0.25 4.64 -2.26
C PHE A 220 -0.69 4.35 -1.07
N TRP A 221 -1.05 5.39 -0.32
CA TRP A 221 -1.89 5.26 0.87
C TRP A 221 -3.30 4.78 0.56
N LEU A 222 -3.87 5.24 -0.54
CA LEU A 222 -5.18 4.78 -1.01
C LEU A 222 -5.13 3.32 -1.47
N VAL A 223 -4.01 2.91 -2.05
CA VAL A 223 -3.79 1.53 -2.48
C VAL A 223 -3.72 0.60 -1.25
N HIS A 224 -2.85 0.93 -0.30
CA HIS A 224 -2.65 0.13 0.90
C HIS A 224 -3.84 0.17 1.87
N SER A 225 -4.61 1.25 1.92
CA SER A 225 -5.89 1.31 2.66
C SER A 225 -6.93 0.35 2.06
N PHE A 226 -6.98 0.19 0.73
CA PHE A 226 -7.86 -0.81 0.10
C PHE A 226 -7.37 -2.24 0.35
N MET A 227 -6.06 -2.49 0.29
CA MET A 227 -5.47 -3.80 0.66
C MET A 227 -5.86 -4.20 2.07
N ASP A 228 -5.75 -3.26 3.01
CA ASP A 228 -6.14 -3.43 4.40
C ASP A 228 -7.64 -3.75 4.56
N MET A 229 -8.50 -3.08 3.79
CA MET A 229 -9.93 -3.41 3.72
C MET A 229 -10.15 -4.85 3.22
N GLN A 230 -9.38 -5.30 2.23
CA GLN A 230 -9.52 -6.66 1.71
C GLN A 230 -9.06 -7.70 2.73
N TRP A 231 -8.02 -7.41 3.52
CA TRP A 231 -7.62 -8.29 4.61
C TRP A 231 -8.71 -8.40 5.67
N THR A 232 -9.33 -7.28 6.06
CA THR A 232 -10.49 -7.28 6.97
C THR A 232 -11.65 -8.13 6.41
N ARG A 233 -11.93 -8.02 5.11
CA ARG A 233 -12.97 -8.85 4.45
C ARG A 233 -12.60 -10.33 4.45
N TRP A 234 -11.33 -10.66 4.21
CA TRP A 234 -10.83 -12.03 4.27
C TRP A 234 -10.98 -12.62 5.68
N GLN A 235 -10.61 -11.88 6.72
CA GLN A 235 -10.74 -12.33 8.12
C GLN A 235 -12.19 -12.60 8.50
N ARG A 236 -13.12 -11.73 8.07
CA ARG A 236 -14.57 -11.92 8.27
C ARG A 236 -15.11 -13.14 7.52
N ARG A 237 -14.59 -13.42 6.33
CA ARG A 237 -15.00 -14.57 5.51
C ARG A 237 -14.45 -15.89 6.06
N HIS A 238 -13.23 -15.88 6.61
CA HIS A 238 -12.50 -17.06 7.02
C HIS A 238 -12.21 -17.04 8.52
N ARG A 239 -13.26 -16.87 9.35
CA ARG A 239 -13.16 -16.64 10.80
C ARG A 239 -12.39 -17.70 11.60
N LYS A 240 -12.23 -18.90 11.04
CA LYS A 240 -11.46 -20.02 11.65
C LYS A 240 -9.96 -19.98 11.30
N HIS A 241 -9.55 -19.10 10.38
CA HIS A 241 -8.18 -18.92 9.95
C HIS A 241 -7.58 -17.66 10.55
N ARG A 242 -6.26 -17.68 10.71
CA ARG A 242 -5.46 -16.64 11.36
C ARG A 242 -4.17 -16.43 10.58
N TYR A 243 -3.44 -15.38 10.94
CA TYR A 243 -2.08 -15.13 10.48
C TYR A 243 -1.22 -16.39 10.58
N LEU A 244 -0.45 -16.64 9.51
CA LEU A 244 0.58 -17.67 9.45
C LEU A 244 1.89 -17.04 8.98
N PRO A 245 3.06 -17.49 9.48
CA PRO A 245 3.22 -18.64 10.36
C PRO A 245 2.92 -18.32 11.84
N ALA A 246 2.30 -19.27 12.55
CA ALA A 246 2.01 -19.12 13.98
C ALA A 246 3.27 -19.19 14.85
N LYS A 247 4.30 -19.90 14.40
CA LYS A 247 5.61 -20.03 15.05
C LYS A 247 6.71 -19.72 14.03
N PRO A 248 7.87 -19.25 14.46
CA PRO A 248 8.99 -18.97 13.55
C PRO A 248 9.39 -20.23 12.79
N PRO A 249 9.81 -20.13 11.52
CA PRO A 249 10.42 -21.26 10.82
C PRO A 249 11.58 -21.84 11.64
N GLY A 250 11.71 -23.17 11.71
CA GLY A 250 12.76 -23.83 12.51
C GLY A 250 14.18 -23.65 11.93
N ARG A 251 15.21 -23.93 12.74
CA ARG A 251 16.65 -23.73 12.39
C ARG A 251 17.11 -24.39 11.09
N GLY A 252 16.50 -25.51 10.68
CA GLY A 252 16.81 -26.18 9.42
C GLY A 252 16.17 -25.55 8.18
N SER A 253 15.32 -24.52 8.35
CA SER A 253 14.70 -23.80 7.24
C SER A 253 15.63 -22.72 6.72
N ARG A 254 15.72 -22.59 5.38
CA ARG A 254 16.37 -21.43 4.72
C ARG A 254 15.73 -20.07 5.06
N HIS A 255 14.58 -20.10 5.73
CA HIS A 255 13.83 -18.93 6.21
C HIS A 255 13.90 -18.72 7.73
N TYR A 256 14.75 -19.48 8.44
CA TYR A 256 15.02 -19.26 9.86
C TYR A 256 15.52 -17.83 10.11
N GLY A 257 14.89 -17.10 11.05
CA GLY A 257 15.24 -15.70 11.37
C GLY A 257 14.91 -14.69 10.26
N ARG A 258 14.16 -15.10 9.23
CA ARG A 258 13.87 -14.25 8.06
C ARG A 258 12.40 -13.86 7.90
N ILE A 259 11.54 -14.37 8.76
CA ILE A 259 10.08 -14.25 8.70
C ILE A 259 9.59 -13.88 10.10
N VAL A 260 8.75 -12.85 10.19
CA VAL A 260 8.05 -12.50 11.43
C VAL A 260 6.90 -13.47 11.65
N ALA A 261 6.94 -14.22 12.76
CA ALA A 261 5.82 -15.07 13.16
C ALA A 261 4.72 -14.26 13.86
N ARG A 262 3.54 -14.89 14.04
CA ARG A 262 2.32 -14.24 14.58
C ARG A 262 2.51 -13.42 15.84
N HIS A 263 3.37 -13.88 16.76
CA HIS A 263 3.60 -13.27 18.07
C HIS A 263 5.02 -12.68 18.21
N GLU A 264 5.74 -12.51 17.09
CA GLU A 264 7.03 -11.82 17.10
C GLU A 264 6.84 -10.32 16.80
N PRO A 265 7.67 -9.44 17.40
CA PRO A 265 7.66 -8.02 17.09
C PRO A 265 7.83 -7.75 15.59
N LEU A 266 7.04 -6.83 15.08
CA LEU A 266 7.02 -6.42 13.68
C LEU A 266 7.81 -5.12 13.50
N PRO A 267 9.08 -5.19 13.03
CA PRO A 267 9.92 -3.99 12.94
C PRO A 267 9.38 -2.98 11.93
N PRO A 268 9.60 -1.67 12.17
CA PRO A 268 10.39 -1.09 13.26
C PRO A 268 9.62 -0.97 14.60
N TRP A 269 8.39 -1.47 14.66
CA TRP A 269 7.53 -1.35 15.82
C TRP A 269 7.70 -2.53 16.78
N ASP A 270 7.19 -2.36 17.99
CA ASP A 270 7.11 -3.42 19.01
C ASP A 270 5.69 -4.05 19.09
N VAL A 271 4.93 -3.96 17.99
CA VAL A 271 3.62 -4.62 17.87
C VAL A 271 3.75 -5.94 17.11
N THR A 272 2.86 -6.87 17.35
CA THR A 272 2.84 -8.18 16.69
C THR A 272 1.78 -8.25 15.58
N PRO A 273 1.93 -9.17 14.60
CA PRO A 273 0.86 -9.46 13.65
C PRO A 273 -0.48 -9.81 14.30
N ASP A 274 -0.46 -10.49 15.46
CA ASP A 274 -1.66 -10.86 16.24
C ASP A 274 -2.45 -9.65 16.71
N GLU A 275 -1.77 -8.68 17.32
CA GLU A 275 -2.38 -7.42 17.80
C GLU A 275 -2.97 -6.59 16.65
N LEU A 276 -2.42 -6.77 15.44
CA LEU A 276 -2.88 -6.09 14.23
C LEU A 276 -4.02 -6.84 13.50
N GLU A 277 -4.47 -8.01 13.98
CA GLU A 277 -5.52 -8.76 13.28
C GLU A 277 -6.90 -8.10 13.39
N ASP A 278 -7.25 -7.49 14.53
CA ASP A 278 -8.55 -6.86 14.75
C ASP A 278 -8.43 -5.37 15.10
N MET A 279 -8.78 -4.52 14.14
CA MET A 279 -8.76 -3.06 14.30
C MET A 279 -10.16 -2.45 14.44
N SER A 280 -11.18 -3.28 14.71
CA SER A 280 -12.57 -2.82 14.74
C SER A 280 -12.88 -1.80 15.84
N GLU A 281 -12.05 -1.74 16.89
CA GLU A 281 -12.12 -0.73 17.94
C GLU A 281 -11.44 0.59 17.57
N ILE A 282 -10.65 0.61 16.48
CA ILE A 282 -9.92 1.79 16.00
C ILE A 282 -10.64 2.40 14.79
N TYR A 283 -10.91 1.60 13.75
CA TYR A 283 -11.52 2.08 12.52
C TYR A 283 -12.43 1.07 11.82
N ARG A 284 -13.25 1.58 10.90
CA ARG A 284 -14.08 0.78 9.98
C ARG A 284 -14.10 1.36 8.57
N TYR A 285 -14.57 0.56 7.61
CA TYR A 285 -14.71 0.96 6.21
C TYR A 285 -16.17 1.24 5.85
N ALA A 286 -16.39 2.25 4.98
CA ALA A 286 -17.70 2.62 4.43
C ALA A 286 -17.66 2.91 2.91
#